data_AF-A0A6J7PCZ0-F1
#
_entry.id   AF-A0A6J7PCZ0-F1
#
_cell.length_a   1.000
_cell.length_b   1.000
_cell.length_c   1.000
_cell.angle_alpha   90.00
_cell.angle_beta   90.00
_cell.angle_gamma   90.00
#
_symmetry.space_group_name_H-M   'P 1'
#
loop_
_entity.id
_entity.type
_entity.pdbx_description
1 polymer ?
#
loop_
_entity_poly.entity_id
_entity_poly.type
_entity_poly.pdbx_seq_one_letter_code
_entity_poly.pdbx_strand_id
1 'polypeptide(L)'
;MSAHERVKLAQELHDGIAQDLVGLSYFIDSLVAQINTPDEIRSDLRALRFSVTESIERVRREIFQLRAIPIKTDDIHGGDQLYELSRVFNELIRNIDEHSQASEISLMIADNGIGGACIKDGHDGLRGVSERIKDLDGSMSIDSTETGTCIYIKIPRSDT
;
A
#
# COMPACT_ATOMS: atom_id res chain seq x y z
N MET A 1 25.25 14.18 9.23
CA MET A 1 24.96 12.75 9.39
C MET A 1 25.27 12.03 8.10
N SER A 2 26.03 10.94 8.18
CA SER A 2 26.28 10.04 7.04
C SER A 2 24.98 9.38 6.57
N ALA A 3 24.96 8.86 5.34
CA ALA A 3 23.80 8.11 4.83
C ALA A 3 23.52 6.86 5.69
N HIS A 4 24.57 6.22 6.21
CA HIS A 4 24.45 5.05 7.08
C HIS A 4 23.82 5.40 8.45
N GLU A 5 24.22 6.51 9.07
CA GLU A 5 23.62 6.99 10.33
C GLU A 5 22.15 7.36 10.18
N ARG A 6 21.74 7.90 9.02
CA ARG A 6 20.34 8.23 8.73
C ARG A 6 19.46 6.99 8.55
N VAL A 7 19.97 5.99 7.83
CA VAL A 7 19.27 4.70 7.66
C VAL A 7 19.12 3.99 9.00
N LYS A 8 20.17 3.99 9.83
CA LYS A 8 20.13 3.40 11.17
C LYS A 8 19.13 4.12 12.08
N LEU A 9 19.13 5.45 12.08
CA LEU A 9 18.16 6.24 12.85
C LEU A 9 16.71 5.98 12.39
N ALA A 10 16.48 5.89 11.08
CA ALA A 10 15.16 5.58 10.55
C ALA A 10 14.68 4.17 10.93
N GLN A 11 15.58 3.19 10.97
CA GLN A 11 15.29 1.84 11.48
C GLN A 11 14.95 1.87 12.97
N GLU A 12 15.74 2.55 13.79
CA GLU A 12 15.49 2.67 15.23
C GLU A 12 14.16 3.38 15.54
N LEU A 13 13.80 4.40 14.76
CA LEU A 13 12.50 5.09 14.88
C LEU A 13 11.33 4.21 14.43
N HIS A 14 11.51 3.41 13.38
CA HIS A 14 10.49 2.48 12.88
C HIS A 14 10.25 1.35 13.87
N ASP A 15 11.31 0.73 14.37
CA ASP A 15 11.22 -0.42 15.25
C ASP A 15 10.85 -0.03 16.69
N GLY A 16 11.17 1.19 17.14
CA GLY A 16 10.72 1.71 18.42
C GLY A 16 9.34 2.38 18.33
N ILE A 17 9.34 3.64 17.89
CA ILE A 17 8.18 4.53 18.04
C ILE A 17 6.98 4.04 17.22
N ALA A 18 7.18 3.59 15.98
CA ALA A 18 6.06 3.15 15.16
C ALA A 18 5.45 1.83 15.68
N GLN A 19 6.27 0.90 16.20
CA GLN A 19 5.77 -0.34 16.81
C GLN A 19 5.02 -0.07 18.13
N ASP A 20 5.55 0.81 18.98
CA ASP A 20 4.90 1.19 20.25
C ASP A 20 3.52 1.81 20.01
N LEU A 21 3.41 2.71 19.03
CA LEU A 21 2.14 3.34 18.67
C LEU A 21 1.14 2.33 18.10
N VAL A 22 1.58 1.33 17.34
CA VAL A 22 0.72 0.21 16.89
C VAL A 22 0.23 -0.61 18.08
N GLY A 23 1.09 -0.88 19.06
CA GLY A 23 0.71 -1.55 20.31
C GLY A 23 -0.35 -0.78 21.09
N LEU A 24 -0.25 0.55 21.15
CA LEU A 24 -1.25 1.42 21.77
C LEU A 24 -2.61 1.34 21.05
N SER A 25 -2.63 1.27 19.72
CA SER A 25 -3.86 1.08 18.95
C SER A 25 -4.58 -0.23 19.34
N TYR A 26 -3.85 -1.35 19.44
CA TYR A 26 -4.42 -2.63 19.87
C TYR A 26 -4.94 -2.58 21.32
N PHE A 27 -4.23 -1.90 22.22
CA PHE A 27 -4.68 -1.73 23.59
C PHE A 27 -5.98 -0.91 23.65
N ILE A 28 -6.08 0.16 22.87
CA ILE A 28 -7.30 0.96 22.76
C ILE A 28 -8.46 0.14 22.19
N ASP A 29 -8.23 -0.65 21.14
CA ASP A 29 -9.25 -1.53 20.57
C ASP A 29 -9.75 -2.57 21.59
N SER A 30 -8.85 -3.10 22.43
CA SER A 30 -9.21 -4.00 23.53
C SER A 30 -10.12 -3.32 24.57
N LEU A 31 -9.82 -2.08 24.94
CA LEU A 31 -10.68 -1.29 25.86
C LEU A 31 -12.05 -0.97 25.26
N VAL A 32 -12.11 -0.68 23.94
CA VAL A 32 -13.36 -0.46 23.20
C VAL A 32 -14.22 -1.73 23.14
N ALA A 33 -13.60 -2.91 23.10
CA ALA A 33 -14.28 -4.20 23.02
C ALA A 33 -14.84 -4.71 24.36
N GLN A 34 -14.44 -4.12 25.49
CA GLN A 34 -14.93 -4.54 26.81
C GLN A 34 -16.43 -4.24 26.99
N ILE A 35 -17.16 -5.24 27.50
CA ILE A 35 -18.63 -5.19 27.68
C ILE A 35 -19.06 -4.07 28.63
N ASN A 36 -18.23 -3.72 29.61
CA ASN A 36 -18.55 -2.72 30.64
C ASN A 36 -18.08 -1.30 30.29
N THR A 37 -17.49 -1.07 29.11
CA THR A 37 -17.03 0.27 28.72
C THR A 37 -18.24 1.14 28.34
N PRO A 38 -18.52 2.24 29.08
CA PRO A 38 -19.63 3.15 28.78
C PRO A 38 -19.50 3.76 27.38
N ASP A 39 -20.62 4.08 26.74
CA ASP A 39 -20.61 4.57 25.35
C ASP A 39 -19.84 5.89 25.17
N GLU A 40 -19.88 6.80 26.15
CA GLU A 40 -19.09 8.04 26.15
C GLU A 40 -17.59 7.73 26.14
N ILE A 41 -17.14 6.84 27.03
CA ILE A 41 -15.74 6.39 27.10
C ILE A 41 -15.34 5.67 25.81
N ARG A 42 -16.25 4.88 25.21
CA ARG A 42 -16.01 4.21 23.94
C ARG A 42 -15.81 5.19 22.80
N SER A 43 -16.55 6.29 22.80
CA SER A 43 -16.39 7.39 21.84
C SER A 43 -15.02 8.05 21.99
N ASP A 44 -14.62 8.38 23.22
CA ASP A 44 -13.31 8.98 23.52
C ASP A 44 -12.15 8.05 23.15
N LEU A 45 -12.25 6.76 23.44
CA LEU A 45 -11.26 5.76 23.05
C LEU A 45 -11.14 5.64 21.53
N ARG A 46 -12.25 5.69 20.79
CA ARG A 46 -12.20 5.70 19.31
C ARG A 46 -11.52 6.96 18.79
N ALA A 47 -11.81 8.13 19.36
CA ALA A 47 -11.14 9.38 18.99
C ALA A 47 -9.62 9.33 19.28
N LEU A 48 -9.24 8.76 20.42
CA LEU A 48 -7.85 8.53 20.78
C LEU A 48 -7.16 7.59 19.78
N ARG A 49 -7.81 6.49 19.40
CA ARG A 49 -7.32 5.58 18.35
C ARG A 49 -7.05 6.32 17.04
N PHE A 50 -7.97 7.16 16.59
CA PHE A 50 -7.76 7.96 15.39
C PHE A 50 -6.54 8.88 15.50
N SER A 51 -6.34 9.54 16.65
CA SER A 51 -5.14 10.37 16.89
C SER A 51 -3.84 9.58 16.93
N VAL A 52 -3.86 8.35 17.48
CA VAL A 52 -2.70 7.45 17.47
C VAL A 52 -2.38 7.03 16.03
N THR A 53 -3.38 6.65 15.23
CA THR A 53 -3.19 6.34 13.81
C THR A 53 -2.60 7.51 13.04
N GLU A 54 -3.08 8.74 13.28
CA GLU A 54 -2.51 9.94 12.65
C GLU A 54 -1.04 10.16 13.04
N SER A 55 -0.72 9.91 14.31
CA SER A 55 0.64 10.02 14.84
C SER A 55 1.59 8.98 14.25
N ILE A 56 1.13 7.73 14.07
CA ILE A 56 1.87 6.67 13.37
C ILE A 56 2.22 7.12 11.97
N GLU A 57 1.25 7.68 11.24
CA GLU A 57 1.45 8.13 9.87
C GLU A 57 2.40 9.32 9.79
N ARG A 58 2.37 10.22 10.76
CA ARG A 58 3.34 11.31 10.85
C ARG A 58 4.75 10.79 11.09
N VAL A 59 4.93 9.86 12.02
CA VAL A 59 6.23 9.23 12.30
C VAL A 59 6.75 8.48 11.07
N ARG A 60 5.89 7.73 10.36
CA ARG A 60 6.27 7.04 9.11
C ARG A 60 6.78 8.01 8.04
N ARG A 61 6.13 9.17 7.87
CA ARG A 61 6.60 10.22 6.95
C ARG A 61 7.98 10.76 7.33
N GLU A 62 8.22 11.07 8.60
CA GLU A 62 9.51 11.58 9.09
C GLU A 62 10.63 10.53 8.92
N ILE A 63 10.36 9.27 9.26
CA ILE A 63 11.26 8.14 9.03
C ILE A 63 11.63 8.00 7.55
N PHE A 64 10.65 8.19 6.66
CA PHE A 64 10.87 8.12 5.22
C PHE A 64 11.75 9.28 4.71
N GLN A 65 11.49 10.51 5.15
CA GLN A 65 12.34 11.66 4.82
C GLN A 65 13.80 11.46 5.28
N LEU A 66 14.00 10.79 6.42
CA LEU A 66 15.33 10.41 6.90
C LEU A 66 16.00 9.36 6.01
N ARG A 67 15.24 8.45 5.38
CA ARG A 67 15.76 7.41 4.45
C ARG A 67 15.98 7.89 3.02
N ALA A 68 15.35 8.98 2.60
CA ALA A 68 15.50 9.52 1.25
C ALA A 68 16.94 10.04 1.03
N ILE A 69 17.80 9.18 0.46
CA ILE A 69 19.02 9.60 -0.19
C ILE A 69 18.57 10.38 -1.44
N PRO A 70 19.01 11.63 -1.68
CA PRO A 70 18.71 12.31 -2.93
C PRO A 70 19.44 11.56 -4.03
N ILE A 71 18.75 10.62 -4.67
CA ILE A 71 19.17 10.08 -5.95
C ILE A 71 19.02 11.26 -6.93
N LYS A 72 20.11 11.65 -7.59
CA LYS A 72 20.03 12.51 -8.77
C LYS A 72 19.31 11.73 -9.87
N THR A 73 17.99 11.76 -9.84
CA THR A 73 17.13 11.49 -10.99
C THR A 73 16.50 12.83 -11.32
N ASP A 74 16.85 13.39 -12.47
CA ASP A 74 16.48 14.75 -12.88
C ASP A 74 14.97 14.99 -13.10
N ASP A 75 14.06 14.12 -12.64
CA ASP A 75 12.60 14.26 -12.85
C ASP A 75 11.76 13.80 -11.64
N ILE A 76 11.99 14.34 -10.45
CA ILE A 76 11.18 14.00 -9.26
C ILE A 76 10.02 15.00 -9.10
N HIS A 77 8.92 14.72 -9.79
CA HIS A 77 7.56 15.01 -9.30
C HIS A 77 6.77 13.72 -9.04
N GLY A 78 7.28 12.53 -9.41
CA GLY A 78 6.54 11.26 -9.36
C GLY A 78 6.80 10.34 -8.15
N GLY A 79 7.85 10.59 -7.35
CA GLY A 79 8.22 9.72 -6.23
C GLY A 79 7.18 9.68 -5.11
N ASP A 80 6.60 10.84 -4.79
CA ASP A 80 5.59 10.98 -3.73
C ASP A 80 4.24 10.40 -4.16
N GLN A 81 3.88 10.58 -5.44
CA GLN A 81 2.59 10.13 -5.97
C GLN A 81 2.50 8.60 -6.10
N LEU A 82 3.60 7.95 -6.53
CA LEU A 82 3.67 6.48 -6.56
C LEU A 82 3.61 5.86 -5.16
N TYR A 83 4.16 6.54 -4.16
CA TYR A 83 4.10 6.10 -2.77
C TYR A 83 2.66 6.15 -2.22
N GLU A 84 1.97 7.28 -2.40
CA GLU A 84 0.57 7.39 -1.96
C GLU A 84 -0.33 6.38 -2.68
N LEU A 85 -0.09 6.13 -3.97
CA LEU A 85 -0.84 5.13 -4.73
C LEU A 85 -0.57 3.71 -4.21
N SER A 86 0.68 3.37 -3.89
CA SER A 86 1.05 2.11 -3.24
C SER A 86 0.34 1.93 -1.90
N ARG A 87 0.22 3.00 -1.11
CA ARG A 87 -0.48 2.95 0.19
C ARG A 87 -1.98 2.72 0.03
N VAL A 88 -2.62 3.42 -0.91
CA VAL A 88 -4.03 3.19 -1.26
C VAL A 88 -4.24 1.74 -1.71
N PHE A 89 -3.38 1.24 -2.61
CA PHE A 89 -3.47 -0.12 -3.11
C PHE A 89 -3.37 -1.16 -1.98
N ASN A 90 -2.36 -1.05 -1.11
CA ASN A 90 -2.18 -1.99 0.00
C ASN A 90 -3.34 -1.99 0.98
N GLU A 91 -3.90 -0.82 1.29
CA GLU A 91 -5.07 -0.71 2.17
C GLU A 91 -6.32 -1.34 1.54
N LEU A 92 -6.54 -1.18 0.23
CA LEU A 92 -7.64 -1.83 -0.47
C LEU A 92 -7.52 -3.35 -0.45
N ILE A 93 -6.32 -3.88 -0.69
CA ILE A 93 -6.06 -5.33 -0.58
C ILE A 93 -6.30 -5.81 0.85
N ARG A 94 -5.77 -5.11 1.87
CA ARG A 94 -5.97 -5.45 3.28
C ARG A 94 -7.46 -5.52 3.66
N ASN A 95 -8.26 -4.56 3.18
CA ASN A 95 -9.70 -4.56 3.42
C ASN A 95 -10.42 -5.72 2.73
N ILE A 96 -10.00 -6.09 1.52
CA ILE A 96 -10.52 -7.29 0.84
C ILE A 96 -10.21 -8.53 1.69
N ASP A 97 -8.98 -8.66 2.17
CA ASP A 97 -8.51 -9.81 2.96
C ASP A 97 -9.24 -9.92 4.30
N GLU A 98 -9.40 -8.81 5.02
CA GLU A 98 -9.94 -8.80 6.39
C GLU A 98 -11.48 -8.81 6.42
N HIS A 99 -12.16 -8.37 5.35
CA HIS A 99 -13.59 -8.06 5.43
C HIS A 99 -14.46 -8.60 4.30
N SER A 100 -13.90 -8.91 3.11
CA SER A 100 -14.76 -9.16 1.94
C SER A 100 -15.16 -10.61 1.72
N GLN A 101 -14.37 -11.58 2.25
CA GLN A 101 -14.50 -13.00 1.91
C GLN A 101 -14.50 -13.27 0.38
N ALA A 102 -13.88 -12.38 -0.42
CA ALA A 102 -13.86 -12.52 -1.86
C ALA A 102 -13.03 -13.73 -2.31
N SER A 103 -13.51 -14.47 -3.31
CA SER A 103 -12.79 -15.57 -3.93
C SER A 103 -11.90 -15.14 -5.12
N GLU A 104 -12.02 -13.88 -5.57
CA GLU A 104 -11.27 -13.32 -6.70
C GLU A 104 -10.98 -11.84 -6.43
N ILE A 105 -9.76 -11.39 -6.77
CA ILE A 105 -9.39 -9.99 -6.84
C ILE A 105 -9.29 -9.58 -8.31
N SER A 106 -9.95 -8.47 -8.66
CA SER A 106 -9.88 -7.88 -9.99
C SER A 106 -9.23 -6.48 -9.92
N LEU A 107 -8.21 -6.24 -10.74
CA LEU A 107 -7.52 -4.96 -10.87
C LEU A 107 -7.63 -4.45 -12.31
N MET A 108 -7.92 -3.17 -12.47
CA MET A 108 -7.96 -2.48 -13.75
C MET A 108 -7.04 -1.26 -13.71
N ILE A 109 -6.10 -1.18 -14.65
CA ILE A 109 -5.19 -0.04 -14.81
C ILE A 109 -5.44 0.54 -16.19
N ALA A 110 -5.85 1.81 -16.24
CA ALA A 110 -6.16 2.50 -17.49
C ALA A 110 -5.39 3.82 -17.61
N ASP A 111 -4.90 4.08 -18.81
CA ASP A 111 -4.39 5.38 -19.23
C ASP A 111 -5.22 5.93 -20.40
N ASN A 112 -5.18 7.25 -20.58
CA ASN A 112 -5.84 7.98 -21.66
C ASN A 112 -4.85 8.42 -22.74
N GLY A 113 -3.71 7.72 -22.84
CA GLY A 113 -2.64 8.03 -23.77
C GLY A 113 -2.90 7.49 -25.17
N ILE A 114 -1.82 7.21 -25.89
CA ILE A 114 -1.87 6.58 -27.21
C ILE A 114 -1.62 5.08 -26.99
N GLY A 115 -2.51 4.23 -27.49
CA GLY A 115 -2.36 2.78 -27.35
C GLY A 115 -1.29 2.17 -28.26
N GLY A 116 -1.40 0.86 -28.47
CA GLY A 116 -0.39 0.02 -29.11
C GLY A 116 0.34 -0.92 -28.13
N ALA A 117 -0.06 -0.93 -26.86
CA ALA A 117 0.44 -1.87 -25.86
C ALA A 117 -0.01 -3.29 -26.23
N CYS A 118 0.97 -4.15 -26.51
CA CYS A 118 0.75 -5.58 -26.76
C CYS A 118 2.00 -6.36 -26.35
N ILE A 119 1.83 -7.64 -26.06
CA ILE A 119 2.94 -8.55 -25.78
C ILE A 119 3.62 -8.88 -27.11
N LYS A 120 4.89 -8.51 -27.25
CA LYS A 120 5.71 -8.77 -28.45
C LYS A 120 6.96 -9.54 -28.08
N ASP A 121 7.46 -10.35 -29.02
CA ASP A 121 8.76 -11.00 -28.88
C ASP A 121 9.88 -9.95 -28.77
N GLY A 122 10.79 -10.15 -27.80
CA GLY A 122 11.91 -9.24 -27.52
C GLY A 122 11.60 -8.07 -26.58
N HIS A 123 10.38 -7.97 -26.03
CA HIS A 123 10.01 -6.96 -25.03
C HIS A 123 9.56 -7.62 -23.72
N ASP A 124 10.34 -7.45 -22.65
CA ASP A 124 10.15 -8.19 -21.40
C ASP A 124 9.15 -7.58 -20.41
N GLY A 125 8.68 -6.34 -20.66
CA GLY A 125 7.80 -5.61 -19.73
C GLY A 125 6.47 -6.32 -19.48
N LEU A 126 5.55 -6.22 -20.44
CA LEU A 126 4.20 -6.83 -20.33
C LEU A 126 4.26 -8.36 -20.31
N ARG A 127 5.27 -8.95 -20.94
CA ARG A 127 5.52 -10.39 -20.88
C ARG A 127 5.83 -10.84 -19.46
N GLY A 128 6.79 -10.19 -18.79
CA GLY A 128 7.16 -10.51 -17.42
C GLY A 128 6.03 -10.24 -16.42
N VAL A 129 5.17 -9.23 -16.69
CA VAL A 129 3.95 -9.04 -15.89
C VAL A 129 2.97 -10.19 -16.11
N SER A 130 2.70 -10.58 -17.36
CA SER A 130 1.81 -11.71 -17.67
C SER A 130 2.31 -13.03 -17.06
N GLU A 131 3.62 -13.29 -17.08
CA GLU A 131 4.23 -14.46 -16.45
C GLU A 131 4.02 -14.45 -14.93
N ARG A 132 4.27 -13.33 -14.24
CA ARG A 132 4.01 -13.21 -12.79
C ARG A 132 2.53 -13.38 -12.44
N ILE A 133 1.62 -12.87 -13.26
CA ILE A 133 0.18 -13.04 -13.03
C ILE A 133 -0.22 -14.52 -13.18
N LYS A 134 0.35 -15.23 -14.14
CA LYS A 134 0.14 -16.68 -14.29
C LYS A 134 0.69 -17.47 -13.10
N ASP A 135 1.83 -17.07 -12.54
CA ASP A 135 2.41 -17.71 -11.35
C ASP A 135 1.51 -17.56 -10.10
N LEU A 136 0.57 -16.61 -10.11
CA LEU A 136 -0.44 -16.40 -9.08
C LEU A 136 -1.80 -17.06 -9.45
N ASP A 137 -1.80 -17.99 -10.40
CA ASP A 137 -3.00 -18.61 -10.99
C ASP A 137 -4.00 -17.59 -11.58
N GLY A 138 -3.52 -16.39 -11.90
CA GLY A 138 -4.30 -15.28 -12.40
C GLY A 138 -4.40 -15.23 -13.92
N SER A 139 -5.24 -14.32 -14.40
CA SER A 139 -5.36 -13.95 -15.81
C SER A 139 -5.14 -12.47 -16.02
N MET A 140 -4.62 -12.12 -17.19
CA MET A 140 -4.40 -10.74 -17.60
C MET A 140 -4.88 -10.56 -19.05
N SER A 141 -5.58 -9.46 -19.33
CA SER A 141 -5.91 -9.02 -20.69
C SER A 141 -5.51 -7.56 -20.88
N ILE A 142 -5.21 -7.20 -22.13
CA ILE A 142 -4.83 -5.85 -22.53
C ILE A 142 -5.79 -5.41 -23.63
N ASP A 143 -6.44 -4.27 -23.42
CA ASP A 143 -7.17 -3.55 -24.45
C ASP A 143 -6.42 -2.25 -24.73
N SER A 144 -5.91 -2.08 -25.94
CA SER A 144 -5.09 -0.92 -26.29
C SER A 144 -5.53 -0.36 -27.63
N THR A 145 -6.04 0.86 -27.60
CA THR A 145 -6.66 1.56 -28.73
C THR A 145 -6.02 2.92 -28.93
N GLU A 146 -6.38 3.64 -29.99
CA GLU A 146 -5.85 4.99 -30.23
C GLU A 146 -6.18 6.00 -29.10
N THR A 147 -7.15 5.69 -28.23
CA THR A 147 -7.57 6.55 -27.11
C THR A 147 -7.01 6.13 -25.74
N GLY A 148 -6.14 5.12 -25.69
CA GLY A 148 -5.46 4.72 -24.46
C GLY A 148 -5.28 3.21 -24.32
N THR A 149 -4.73 2.81 -23.18
CA THR A 149 -4.56 1.39 -22.82
C THR A 149 -5.29 1.08 -21.52
N CYS A 150 -5.94 -0.07 -21.47
CA CYS A 150 -6.53 -0.66 -20.28
C CYS A 150 -5.99 -2.08 -20.09
N ILE A 151 -5.46 -2.35 -18.90
CA ILE A 151 -4.98 -3.67 -18.48
C ILE A 151 -5.93 -4.19 -17.40
N TYR A 152 -6.49 -5.36 -17.63
CA TYR A 152 -7.34 -6.07 -16.68
C TYR A 152 -6.58 -7.27 -16.13
N ILE A 153 -6.57 -7.41 -14.81
CA ILE A 153 -5.93 -8.51 -14.09
C ILE A 153 -6.96 -9.14 -13.17
N LYS A 154 -7.00 -10.47 -13.12
CA LYS A 154 -7.79 -11.24 -12.17
C LYS A 154 -6.90 -12.25 -11.47
N ILE A 155 -6.99 -12.33 -10.15
CA ILE A 155 -6.21 -13.27 -9.34
C ILE A 155 -7.18 -14.02 -8.43
N PRO A 156 -7.28 -15.36 -8.53
CA PRO A 156 -8.08 -16.14 -7.59
C PRO A 156 -7.46 -16.03 -6.19
N ARG A 157 -8.29 -15.95 -5.15
CA ARG A 157 -7.80 -16.10 -3.78
C ARG A 157 -7.69 -17.58 -3.46
N SER A 158 -6.51 -17.99 -3.01
CA SER A 158 -6.34 -19.27 -2.35
C SER A 158 -6.97 -19.18 -0.96
N ASP A 159 -7.84 -20.13 -0.61
CA ASP A 159 -8.29 -20.30 0.76
C ASP A 159 -7.05 -20.56 1.62
N THR A 160 -6.72 -19.62 2.52
CA THR A 160 -5.69 -19.82 3.56
C THR A 160 -6.38 -20.08 4.88
#